data_AF-A0A958KBH7-F1
#
_entry.id   AF-A0A958KBH7-F1
#
_cell.length_a   1.000
_cell.length_b   1.000
_cell.length_c   1.000
_cell.angle_alpha   90.00
_cell.angle_beta   90.00
_cell.angle_gamma   90.00
#
_symmetry.space_group_name_H-M   'P 1'
#
loop_
_entity.id
_entity.type
_entity.pdbx_description
1 polymer ?
#
loop_
_entity_poly.entity_id
_entity_poly.type
_entity_poly.pdbx_seq_one_letter_code
_entity_poly.pdbx_strand_id
1 'polypeptide(L)'
;LQNLKALISKKFTLESNMNSEAARFSLRGAVDRDSRPTKIKEGEERNLDAGVVGGIALSLILLFVAALAGGNFARFINPVGLLIVVGGTFGATLVTYSLYDINQAWRAFKEAVFLKEFHPLERIVYLVELSQLVRREGLLVLEEHAQEAQDPFLAKGLEITVDGHTPDSVKRILENEIRTSHERERKGVNVFQTMGTYAPAMGLIGTLIGLVNLLGSLDDPAQVGPAMSVALMTTLYGAILANLIFLPIAGKLRLRSDEEAKVKAITVEGILALGREENPLLMEQRLQSFLPEMEYRI
;
A
#
# COMPACT_ATOMS: atom_id res chain seq x y z
N LEU A 1 40.10 14.29 6.27
CA LEU A 1 39.19 13.14 6.03
C LEU A 1 38.78 12.41 7.32
N GLN A 2 39.70 12.02 8.21
CA GLN A 2 39.34 11.39 9.51
C GLN A 2 38.51 12.29 10.44
N ASN A 3 38.86 13.58 10.57
CA ASN A 3 38.12 14.52 11.44
C ASN A 3 36.69 14.80 10.94
N LEU A 4 36.44 14.73 9.63
CA LEU A 4 35.11 14.93 9.05
C LEU A 4 34.19 13.73 9.31
N LYS A 5 34.73 12.50 9.22
CA LYS A 5 33.99 11.28 9.60
C LYS A 5 33.65 11.25 11.09
N ALA A 6 34.55 11.72 11.95
CA ALA A 6 34.30 11.82 13.39
C ALA A 6 33.18 12.84 13.71
N LEU A 7 33.15 13.99 13.03
CA LEU A 7 32.11 15.00 13.21
C LEU A 7 30.73 14.53 12.72
N ILE A 8 30.67 13.84 11.58
CA ILE A 8 29.41 13.28 11.05
C ILE A 8 28.89 12.16 11.96
N SER A 9 29.78 11.28 12.43
CA SER A 9 29.42 10.21 13.38
C SER A 9 28.91 10.77 14.71
N LYS A 10 29.56 11.81 15.24
CA LYS A 10 29.16 12.46 16.51
C LYS A 10 27.83 13.22 16.37
N LYS A 11 27.57 13.83 15.21
CA LYS A 11 26.29 14.51 14.94
C LYS A 11 25.14 13.50 14.81
N PHE A 12 25.37 12.37 14.15
CA PHE A 12 24.38 11.29 14.01
C PHE A 12 24.07 10.59 15.34
N THR A 13 25.07 10.40 16.21
CA THR A 13 24.85 9.86 17.56
C THR A 13 24.11 10.85 18.48
N LEU A 14 24.33 12.16 18.32
CA LEU A 14 23.62 13.17 19.09
C LEU A 14 22.15 13.32 18.64
N GLU A 15 21.86 13.29 17.35
CA GLU A 15 20.48 13.28 16.83
C GLU A 15 19.72 12.00 17.22
N SER A 16 20.39 10.84 17.20
CA SER A 16 19.80 9.57 17.66
C SER A 16 19.50 9.57 19.17
N ASN A 17 20.40 10.11 20.00
CA ASN A 17 20.17 10.20 21.44
C ASN A 17 19.10 11.24 21.80
N MET A 18 19.00 12.36 21.08
CA MET A 18 17.92 13.34 21.29
C MET A 18 16.55 12.78 20.93
N ASN A 19 16.43 12.00 19.85
CA ASN A 19 15.16 11.30 19.53
C ASN A 19 14.84 10.20 20.54
N SER A 20 15.87 9.51 21.09
CA SER A 20 15.68 8.52 22.15
C SER A 20 15.25 9.15 23.48
N GLU A 21 15.80 10.32 23.85
CA GLU A 21 15.36 11.05 25.05
C GLU A 21 13.99 11.69 24.89
N ALA A 22 13.64 12.21 23.70
CA ALA A 22 12.30 12.71 23.41
C ALA A 22 11.24 11.58 23.47
N ALA A 23 11.57 10.39 22.93
CA ALA A 23 10.74 9.20 23.04
C ALA A 23 10.63 8.66 24.47
N ARG A 24 11.71 8.77 25.28
CA ARG A 24 11.67 8.41 26.71
C ARG A 24 10.89 9.42 27.54
N PHE A 25 10.85 10.69 27.15
CA PHE A 25 10.08 11.73 27.85
C PHE A 25 8.58 11.60 27.56
N SER A 26 8.17 11.24 26.34
CA SER A 26 6.78 10.91 26.03
C SER A 26 6.30 9.64 26.76
N LEU A 27 7.15 8.62 26.89
CA LEU A 27 6.80 7.37 27.60
C LEU A 27 6.77 7.51 29.13
N ARG A 28 7.62 8.35 29.72
CA ARG A 28 7.62 8.59 31.18
C ARG A 28 6.43 9.43 31.65
N GLY A 29 5.78 10.15 30.74
CA GLY A 29 4.49 10.80 30.97
C GLY A 29 3.27 9.89 30.80
N ALA A 30 3.44 8.69 30.22
CA ALA A 30 2.36 7.72 29.99
C ALA A 30 2.17 6.71 31.14
N VAL A 31 2.96 6.82 32.22
CA VAL A 31 2.80 6.03 33.46
C VAL A 31 2.16 6.92 34.53
N ASP A 32 1.03 7.53 34.21
CA ASP A 32 0.11 8.04 35.22
C ASP A 32 -0.89 6.92 35.53
N ARG A 33 -1.11 6.62 36.81
CA ARG A 33 -1.86 5.43 37.24
C ARG A 33 -3.38 5.55 37.07
N ASP A 34 -3.84 6.64 36.46
CA ASP A 34 -5.26 7.02 36.31
C ASP A 34 -5.63 7.40 34.86
N SER A 35 -4.73 7.17 33.90
CA SER A 35 -5.01 7.45 32.48
C SER A 35 -5.75 6.30 31.83
N ARG A 36 -7.02 6.55 31.46
CA ARG A 36 -7.75 5.81 30.42
C ARG A 36 -6.80 5.53 29.25
N PRO A 37 -6.88 4.36 28.59
CA PRO A 37 -6.00 4.07 27.45
C PRO A 37 -6.11 5.23 26.46
N THR A 38 -4.96 5.78 26.11
CA THR A 38 -4.88 6.97 25.29
C THR A 38 -5.60 6.70 23.98
N LYS A 39 -6.76 7.35 23.77
CA LYS A 39 -7.48 7.30 22.51
C LYS A 39 -6.47 7.59 21.40
N ILE A 40 -6.30 6.62 20.50
CA ILE A 40 -5.50 6.80 19.30
C ILE A 40 -6.21 7.91 18.52
N LYS A 41 -5.70 9.14 18.63
CA LYS A 41 -5.96 10.17 17.63
C LYS A 41 -5.16 9.74 16.42
N GLU A 42 -5.71 8.82 15.64
CA GLU A 42 -5.38 8.66 14.23
C GLU A 42 -5.85 9.97 13.57
N GLY A 43 -5.03 11.01 13.73
CA GLY A 43 -5.21 12.29 13.09
C GLY A 43 -5.17 12.04 11.59
N GLU A 44 -6.22 12.50 10.92
CA GLU A 44 -6.45 12.47 9.49
C GLU A 44 -5.43 13.38 8.75
N GLU A 45 -4.13 13.21 8.99
CA GLU A 45 -3.09 13.82 8.19
C GLU A 45 -3.00 13.01 6.89
N ARG A 46 -3.78 13.45 5.91
CA ARG A 46 -3.79 12.94 4.52
C ARG A 46 -2.43 13.22 3.87
N ASN A 47 -1.41 12.48 4.28
CA ASN A 47 -0.09 12.51 3.70
C ASN A 47 -0.13 11.61 2.47
N LEU A 48 -0.11 12.23 1.28
CA LEU A 48 0.15 11.54 0.02
C LEU A 48 1.42 10.72 0.18
N ASP A 49 1.41 9.47 -0.24
CA ASP A 49 2.61 8.65 -0.28
C ASP A 49 3.63 9.29 -1.22
N ALA A 50 4.51 10.11 -0.64
CA ALA A 50 5.43 10.98 -1.36
C ALA A 50 6.39 10.16 -2.24
N GLY A 51 6.61 8.88 -1.91
CA GLY A 51 7.40 7.94 -2.70
C GLY A 51 6.73 7.59 -4.03
N VAL A 52 5.43 7.30 -4.03
CA VAL A 52 4.68 6.96 -5.27
C VAL A 52 4.56 8.19 -6.18
N VAL A 53 4.12 9.30 -5.61
CA VAL A 53 3.92 10.55 -6.37
C VAL A 53 5.26 11.10 -6.85
N GLY A 54 6.28 11.12 -5.98
CA GLY A 54 7.63 11.58 -6.31
C GLY A 54 8.31 10.70 -7.34
N GLY A 55 8.17 9.37 -7.24
CA GLY A 55 8.75 8.42 -8.19
C GLY A 55 8.15 8.56 -9.59
N ILE A 56 6.81 8.57 -9.69
CA ILE A 56 6.11 8.75 -10.97
C ILE A 56 6.42 10.14 -11.56
N ALA A 57 6.39 11.20 -10.73
CA ALA A 57 6.70 12.55 -11.18
C ALA A 57 8.14 12.67 -11.71
N LEU A 58 9.12 12.09 -11.02
CA LEU A 58 10.51 12.07 -11.47
C LEU A 58 10.66 11.37 -12.81
N SER A 59 10.05 10.18 -12.98
CA SER A 59 10.09 9.46 -14.26
C SER A 59 9.44 10.25 -15.39
N LEU A 60 8.29 10.90 -15.15
CA LEU A 60 7.61 11.73 -16.14
C LEU A 60 8.42 12.99 -16.49
N ILE A 61 9.05 13.64 -15.51
CA ILE A 61 9.91 14.81 -15.74
C ILE A 61 11.10 14.41 -16.60
N LEU A 62 11.76 13.29 -16.32
CA LEU A 62 12.89 12.81 -17.12
C LEU A 62 12.49 12.49 -18.56
N LEU A 63 11.33 11.85 -18.76
CA LEU A 63 10.79 11.60 -20.10
C LEU A 63 10.42 12.91 -20.82
N PHE A 64 9.87 13.88 -20.11
CA PHE A 64 9.50 15.18 -20.66
C PHE A 64 10.73 15.99 -21.07
N VAL A 65 11.77 16.03 -20.24
CA VAL A 65 13.05 16.66 -20.56
C VAL A 65 13.70 16.01 -21.78
N ALA A 66 13.69 14.67 -21.86
CA ALA A 66 14.19 13.95 -23.04
C ALA A 66 13.39 14.29 -24.31
N ALA A 67 12.06 14.40 -24.21
CA ALA A 67 11.20 14.76 -25.34
C ALA A 67 11.43 16.20 -25.82
N LEU A 68 11.66 17.16 -24.90
CA LEU A 68 11.98 18.54 -25.24
C LEU A 68 13.37 18.69 -25.90
N ALA A 69 14.35 17.91 -25.46
CA ALA A 69 15.66 17.85 -26.11
C ALA A 69 15.57 17.33 -27.56
N GLY A 70 14.57 16.49 -27.86
CA GLY A 70 14.27 15.96 -29.19
C GLY A 70 13.46 16.91 -30.11
N GLY A 71 13.09 18.10 -29.65
CA GLY A 71 12.33 19.09 -30.42
C GLY A 71 10.88 19.26 -29.96
N ASN A 72 9.94 19.32 -30.90
CA ASN A 72 8.53 19.66 -30.57
C ASN A 72 7.78 18.46 -29.96
N PHE A 73 7.39 18.61 -28.69
CA PHE A 73 6.60 17.63 -27.93
C PHE A 73 5.30 17.20 -28.65
N ALA A 74 4.71 18.08 -29.46
CA ALA A 74 3.49 17.78 -30.23
C ALA A 74 3.65 16.57 -31.18
N ARG A 75 4.88 16.22 -31.58
CA ARG A 75 5.16 15.04 -32.42
C ARG A 75 5.01 13.72 -31.66
N PHE A 76 5.09 13.75 -30.34
CA PHE A 76 4.90 12.61 -29.46
C PHE A 76 3.43 12.40 -29.05
N ILE A 77 2.49 13.14 -29.65
CA ILE A 77 1.06 12.94 -29.43
C ILE A 77 0.46 12.39 -30.72
N ASN A 78 0.15 11.11 -30.69
CA ASN A 78 -0.50 10.38 -31.77
C ASN A 78 -1.83 9.81 -31.26
N PRO A 79 -2.97 10.44 -31.59
CA PRO A 79 -4.28 10.03 -31.08
C PRO A 79 -4.65 8.59 -31.44
N VAL A 80 -4.29 8.13 -32.65
CA VAL A 80 -4.57 6.78 -33.13
C VAL A 80 -3.77 5.76 -32.33
N GLY A 81 -2.47 5.99 -32.15
CA GLY A 81 -1.63 5.10 -31.35
C GLY A 81 -2.07 5.03 -29.89
N LEU A 82 -2.48 6.16 -29.31
CA LEU A 82 -2.98 6.22 -27.93
C LEU A 82 -4.31 5.46 -27.79
N LEU A 83 -5.20 5.57 -28.77
CA LEU A 83 -6.46 4.82 -28.80
C LEU A 83 -6.23 3.31 -28.88
N ILE A 84 -5.29 2.85 -29.72
CA ILE A 84 -4.94 1.43 -29.83
C ILE A 84 -4.41 0.90 -28.49
N VAL A 85 -3.46 1.61 -27.86
CA VAL A 85 -2.83 1.13 -26.63
C VAL A 85 -3.78 1.23 -25.45
N VAL A 86 -4.37 2.40 -25.19
CA VAL A 86 -5.24 2.61 -24.02
C VAL A 86 -6.55 1.84 -24.19
N GLY A 87 -7.20 1.99 -25.34
CA GLY A 87 -8.45 1.31 -25.65
C GLY A 87 -8.28 -0.20 -25.74
N GLY A 88 -7.19 -0.66 -26.36
CA GLY A 88 -6.86 -2.08 -26.43
C GLY A 88 -6.55 -2.67 -25.05
N THR A 89 -5.76 -1.98 -24.22
CA THR A 89 -5.44 -2.45 -22.86
C THR A 89 -6.70 -2.57 -22.03
N PHE A 90 -7.53 -1.53 -22.01
CA PHE A 90 -8.78 -1.52 -21.26
C PHE A 90 -9.76 -2.58 -21.78
N GLY A 91 -9.87 -2.73 -23.10
CA GLY A 91 -10.69 -3.76 -23.74
C GLY A 91 -10.23 -5.17 -23.39
N ALA A 92 -8.93 -5.45 -23.43
CA ALA A 92 -8.37 -6.74 -23.03
C ALA A 92 -8.58 -7.01 -21.54
N THR A 93 -8.46 -5.98 -20.68
CA THR A 93 -8.75 -6.13 -19.25
C THR A 93 -10.24 -6.41 -19.00
N LEU A 94 -11.16 -5.84 -19.76
CA LEU A 94 -12.60 -6.13 -19.67
C LEU A 94 -12.97 -7.56 -20.09
N VAL A 95 -12.14 -8.21 -20.91
CA VAL A 95 -12.32 -9.63 -21.24
C VAL A 95 -11.96 -10.51 -20.02
N THR A 96 -10.99 -10.09 -19.21
CA THR A 96 -10.56 -10.84 -18.02
C THR A 96 -11.38 -10.52 -16.77
N TYR A 97 -11.79 -9.26 -16.60
CA TYR A 97 -12.41 -8.75 -15.38
C TYR A 97 -13.72 -8.00 -15.66
N SER A 98 -14.66 -8.07 -14.72
CA SER A 98 -15.90 -7.30 -14.83
C SER A 98 -15.64 -5.81 -14.60
N LEU A 99 -16.54 -4.95 -15.10
CA LEU A 99 -16.50 -3.50 -14.82
C LEU A 99 -16.52 -3.19 -13.31
N TYR A 100 -17.19 -4.04 -12.54
CA TYR A 100 -17.23 -3.93 -11.08
C TYR A 100 -15.83 -4.13 -10.48
N ASP A 101 -15.10 -5.17 -10.90
CA ASP A 101 -13.75 -5.46 -10.39
C ASP A 101 -12.76 -4.33 -10.73
N ILE A 102 -12.86 -3.76 -11.94
CA ILE A 102 -12.01 -2.64 -12.37
C ILE A 102 -12.27 -1.38 -11.52
N ASN A 103 -13.55 -1.07 -11.27
CA ASN A 103 -13.90 0.07 -10.44
C ASN A 103 -13.48 -0.11 -8.97
N GLN A 104 -13.58 -1.34 -8.45
CA GLN A 104 -13.07 -1.69 -7.12
C GLN A 104 -11.54 -1.58 -7.05
N ALA A 105 -10.81 -2.03 -8.07
CA ALA A 105 -9.36 -1.85 -8.15
C ALA A 105 -8.98 -0.36 -8.15
N TRP A 106 -9.71 0.47 -8.88
CA TRP A 106 -9.48 1.92 -8.90
C TRP A 106 -9.73 2.59 -7.54
N ARG A 107 -10.75 2.13 -6.80
CA ARG A 107 -11.00 2.59 -5.42
C ARG A 107 -9.88 2.17 -4.48
N ALA A 108 -9.47 0.91 -4.53
CA ALA A 108 -8.35 0.40 -3.74
C ALA A 108 -7.05 1.16 -4.03
N PHE A 109 -6.78 1.51 -5.30
CA PHE A 109 -5.65 2.37 -5.66
C PHE A 109 -5.71 3.74 -4.98
N LYS A 110 -6.87 4.40 -4.99
CA LYS A 110 -7.03 5.68 -4.29
C LYS A 110 -6.81 5.53 -2.80
N GLU A 111 -7.41 4.51 -2.18
CA GLU A 111 -7.21 4.25 -0.75
C GLU A 111 -5.73 4.01 -0.43
N ALA A 112 -5.02 3.19 -1.21
CA ALA A 112 -3.60 2.90 -1.00
C ALA A 112 -2.66 4.09 -1.21
N VAL A 113 -3.05 5.08 -2.02
CA VAL A 113 -2.28 6.32 -2.24
C VAL A 113 -2.60 7.40 -1.21
N PHE A 114 -3.85 7.44 -0.74
CA PHE A 114 -4.35 8.52 0.10
C PHE A 114 -4.49 8.13 1.58
N LEU A 115 -4.42 6.86 1.97
CA LEU A 115 -4.83 6.43 3.31
C LEU A 115 -4.09 5.19 3.85
N LYS A 116 -3.97 5.20 5.18
CA LYS A 116 -3.57 4.14 6.12
C LYS A 116 -2.08 3.88 6.24
N GLU A 117 -1.42 4.63 7.13
CA GLU A 117 -0.20 4.14 7.74
C GLU A 117 -0.57 2.99 8.68
N PHE A 118 0.10 1.87 8.49
CA PHE A 118 -0.03 0.71 9.37
C PHE A 118 1.06 0.86 10.42
N HIS A 119 0.66 0.98 11.70
CA HIS A 119 1.58 1.02 12.83
C HIS A 119 1.47 -0.26 13.67
N PRO A 120 2.19 -1.34 13.30
CA PRO A 120 2.21 -2.59 14.05
C PRO A 120 2.55 -2.38 15.53
N LEU A 121 3.56 -1.55 15.83
CA LEU A 121 3.98 -1.23 17.19
C LEU A 121 2.86 -0.61 18.02
N GLU A 122 2.18 0.41 17.50
CA GLU A 122 1.07 1.07 18.19
C GLU A 122 -0.08 0.09 18.45
N ARG A 123 -0.36 -0.79 17.49
CA ARG A 123 -1.35 -1.86 17.68
C ARG A 123 -0.94 -2.81 18.81
N ILE A 124 0.33 -3.19 18.91
CA ILE A 124 0.83 -4.05 20.00
C ILE A 124 0.68 -3.36 21.35
N VAL A 125 1.15 -2.12 21.47
CA VAL A 125 1.06 -1.33 22.71
C VAL A 125 -0.39 -1.24 23.17
N TYR A 126 -1.30 -0.89 22.26
CA TYR A 126 -2.73 -0.81 22.56
C TYR A 126 -3.33 -2.15 23.04
N LEU A 127 -2.97 -3.26 22.40
CA LEU A 127 -3.45 -4.59 22.81
C LEU A 127 -2.89 -5.01 24.18
N VAL A 128 -1.65 -4.64 24.50
CA VAL A 128 -1.04 -4.89 25.82
C VAL A 128 -1.71 -4.04 26.90
N GLU A 129 -2.03 -2.78 26.62
CA GLU A 129 -2.80 -1.92 27.52
C GLU A 129 -4.19 -2.50 27.80
N LEU A 130 -4.91 -2.95 26.77
CA LEU A 130 -6.18 -3.66 26.93
C LEU A 130 -6.05 -4.92 27.79
N SER A 131 -4.96 -5.67 27.65
CA SER A 131 -4.71 -6.87 28.47
C SER A 131 -4.57 -6.55 29.96
N GLN A 132 -3.95 -5.41 30.28
CA GLN A 132 -3.84 -4.94 31.66
C GLN A 132 -5.21 -4.55 32.24
N LEU A 133 -6.05 -3.91 31.43
CA LEU A 133 -7.42 -3.53 31.82
C LEU A 133 -8.31 -4.76 32.03
N VAL A 134 -8.30 -5.71 31.09
CA VAL A 134 -9.05 -6.97 31.19
C VAL A 134 -8.71 -7.73 32.47
N ARG A 135 -7.43 -7.74 32.87
CA ARG A 135 -7.02 -8.39 34.14
C ARG A 135 -7.51 -7.70 35.40
N ARG A 136 -7.76 -6.39 35.35
CA ARG A 136 -8.22 -5.60 36.50
C ARG A 136 -9.74 -5.57 36.60
N GLU A 137 -10.40 -5.43 35.47
CA GLU A 137 -11.83 -5.09 35.36
C GLU A 137 -12.67 -6.21 34.73
N GLY A 138 -12.00 -7.25 34.19
CA GLY A 138 -12.64 -8.35 33.47
C GLY A 138 -12.88 -8.04 31.99
N LEU A 139 -13.45 -9.02 31.27
CA LEU A 139 -13.67 -8.91 29.82
C LEU A 139 -14.71 -7.85 29.42
N LEU A 140 -15.59 -7.42 30.33
CA LEU A 140 -16.63 -6.43 30.03
C LEU A 140 -16.06 -5.06 29.60
N VAL A 141 -14.85 -4.72 30.05
CA VAL A 141 -14.18 -3.48 29.65
C VAL A 141 -13.94 -3.40 28.13
N LEU A 142 -13.87 -4.56 27.46
CA LEU A 142 -13.68 -4.62 26.02
C LEU A 142 -14.90 -4.11 25.23
N GLU A 143 -16.09 -4.06 25.84
CA GLU A 143 -17.30 -3.56 25.18
C GLU A 143 -17.20 -2.05 24.90
N GLU A 144 -16.72 -1.27 25.87
CA GLU A 144 -16.48 0.17 25.69
C GLU A 144 -15.44 0.41 24.59
N HIS A 145 -14.34 -0.36 24.62
CA HIS A 145 -13.28 -0.25 23.62
C HIS A 145 -13.69 -0.73 22.23
N ALA A 146 -14.62 -1.67 22.13
CA ALA A 146 -15.18 -2.10 20.85
C ALA A 146 -15.99 -0.97 20.20
N GLN A 147 -16.81 -0.25 20.99
CA GLN A 147 -17.62 0.87 20.49
C GLN A 147 -16.77 2.09 20.11
N GLU A 148 -15.64 2.30 20.76
CA GLU A 148 -14.73 3.41 20.48
C GLU A 148 -13.71 3.12 19.37
N ALA A 149 -13.53 1.85 18.99
CA ALA A 149 -12.55 1.45 17.99
C ALA A 149 -12.92 1.94 16.58
N GLN A 150 -12.01 2.70 15.97
CA GLN A 150 -12.16 3.16 14.58
C GLN A 150 -11.93 2.06 13.54
N ASP A 151 -11.11 1.05 13.89
CA ASP A 151 -10.84 -0.10 13.03
C ASP A 151 -11.95 -1.15 13.19
N PRO A 152 -12.79 -1.38 12.15
CA PRO A 152 -13.91 -2.31 12.25
C PRO A 152 -13.47 -3.75 12.52
N PHE A 153 -12.26 -4.12 12.11
CA PHE A 153 -11.73 -5.46 12.34
C PHE A 153 -11.42 -5.70 13.82
N LEU A 154 -10.83 -4.70 14.47
CA LEU A 154 -10.57 -4.73 15.91
C LEU A 154 -11.88 -4.71 16.71
N ALA A 155 -12.80 -3.79 16.39
CA ALA A 155 -14.09 -3.66 17.06
C ALA A 155 -14.84 -4.99 17.08
N LYS A 156 -15.01 -5.61 15.90
CA LYS A 156 -15.65 -6.91 15.75
C LYS A 156 -14.96 -8.01 16.54
N GLY A 157 -13.63 -8.01 16.56
CA GLY A 157 -12.85 -8.97 17.32
C GLY A 157 -13.04 -8.85 18.83
N LEU A 158 -13.16 -7.63 19.34
CA LEU A 158 -13.49 -7.37 20.74
C LEU A 158 -14.93 -7.80 21.07
N GLU A 159 -15.91 -7.43 20.24
CA GLU A 159 -17.34 -7.81 20.40
C GLU A 159 -17.52 -9.32 20.53
N ILE A 160 -17.00 -10.10 19.57
CA ILE A 160 -17.14 -11.57 19.60
C ILE A 160 -16.42 -12.21 20.80
N THR A 161 -15.43 -11.53 21.39
CA THR A 161 -14.75 -12.00 22.59
C THR A 161 -15.60 -11.72 23.84
N VAL A 162 -16.22 -10.54 23.92
CA VAL A 162 -17.17 -10.18 24.99
C VAL A 162 -18.39 -11.08 24.99
N ASP A 163 -18.89 -11.46 23.82
CA ASP A 163 -20.02 -12.39 23.64
C ASP A 163 -19.74 -13.82 24.15
N GLY A 164 -18.51 -14.11 24.59
CA GLY A 164 -18.14 -15.38 25.21
C GLY A 164 -17.90 -16.52 24.21
N HIS A 165 -17.61 -16.21 22.94
CA HIS A 165 -17.21 -17.22 21.98
C HIS A 165 -15.89 -17.90 22.36
N THR A 166 -15.74 -19.18 22.03
CA THR A 166 -14.49 -19.90 22.31
C THR A 166 -13.32 -19.32 21.49
N PRO A 167 -12.08 -19.31 22.02
CA PRO A 167 -10.93 -18.78 21.30
C PRO A 167 -10.73 -19.39 19.90
N ASP A 168 -10.99 -20.68 19.74
CA ASP A 168 -10.92 -21.33 18.42
C ASP A 168 -11.99 -20.82 17.45
N SER A 169 -13.18 -20.48 17.94
CA SER A 169 -14.25 -19.92 17.12
C SER A 169 -13.94 -18.49 16.72
N VAL A 170 -13.48 -17.66 17.66
CA VAL A 170 -13.00 -16.29 17.41
C VAL A 170 -11.90 -16.30 16.36
N LYS A 171 -10.89 -17.16 16.53
CA LYS A 171 -9.79 -17.33 15.58
C LYS A 171 -10.30 -17.65 14.18
N ARG A 172 -11.16 -18.68 14.04
CA ARG A 172 -11.71 -19.06 12.72
C ARG A 172 -12.48 -17.93 12.05
N ILE A 173 -13.27 -17.17 12.81
CA ILE A 173 -14.05 -16.04 12.26
C ILE A 173 -13.10 -14.96 11.73
N LEU A 174 -12.13 -14.54 12.53
CA LEU A 174 -11.21 -13.48 12.15
C LEU A 174 -10.24 -13.89 11.04
N GLU A 175 -9.72 -15.14 11.05
CA GLU A 175 -8.89 -15.67 9.97
C GLU A 175 -9.65 -15.77 8.64
N ASN A 176 -10.93 -16.16 8.68
CA ASN A 176 -11.77 -16.16 7.49
C ASN A 176 -11.98 -14.74 6.95
N GLU A 177 -12.14 -13.76 7.82
CA GLU A 177 -12.27 -12.35 7.42
C GLU A 177 -10.99 -11.81 6.80
N ILE A 178 -9.82 -12.09 7.40
CA ILE A 178 -8.51 -11.77 6.81
C ILE A 178 -8.40 -12.38 5.41
N ARG A 179 -8.74 -13.67 5.27
CA ARG A 179 -8.67 -14.37 3.97
C ARG A 179 -9.57 -13.70 2.92
N THR A 180 -10.81 -13.40 3.27
CA THR A 180 -11.75 -12.77 2.33
C THR A 180 -11.37 -11.32 2.00
N SER A 181 -10.80 -10.56 2.93
CA SER A 181 -10.23 -9.23 2.69
C SER A 181 -9.08 -9.32 1.69
N HIS A 182 -8.12 -10.19 1.97
CA HIS A 182 -6.93 -10.38 1.14
C HIS A 182 -7.30 -10.88 -0.26
N GLU A 183 -8.32 -11.73 -0.41
CA GLU A 183 -8.83 -12.13 -1.73
C GLU A 183 -9.39 -10.96 -2.54
N ARG A 184 -10.09 -10.00 -1.89
CA ARG A 184 -10.60 -8.79 -2.54
C ARG A 184 -9.48 -7.86 -2.96
N GLU A 185 -8.51 -7.61 -2.08
CA GLU A 185 -7.34 -6.78 -2.35
C GLU A 185 -6.48 -7.37 -3.48
N ARG A 186 -6.26 -8.70 -3.46
CA ARG A 186 -5.52 -9.42 -4.50
C ARG A 186 -6.16 -9.29 -5.87
N LYS A 187 -7.49 -9.27 -5.97
CA LYS A 187 -8.17 -8.99 -7.25
C LYS A 187 -7.81 -7.59 -7.75
N GLY A 188 -7.79 -6.58 -6.87
CA GLY A 188 -7.37 -5.22 -7.21
C GLY A 188 -5.94 -5.15 -7.74
N VAL A 189 -4.99 -5.81 -7.05
CA VAL A 189 -3.59 -5.93 -7.50
C VAL A 189 -3.51 -6.57 -8.88
N ASN A 190 -4.22 -7.68 -9.07
CA ASN A 190 -4.18 -8.44 -10.32
C ASN A 190 -4.72 -7.64 -11.51
N VAL A 191 -5.76 -6.81 -11.33
CA VAL A 191 -6.27 -5.94 -12.41
C VAL A 191 -5.17 -5.05 -12.97
N PHE A 192 -4.42 -4.35 -12.10
CA PHE A 192 -3.31 -3.50 -12.54
C PHE A 192 -2.14 -4.31 -13.10
N GLN A 193 -1.84 -5.49 -12.54
CA GLN A 193 -0.83 -6.39 -13.09
C GLN A 193 -1.17 -6.83 -14.52
N THR A 194 -2.43 -7.19 -14.77
CA THR A 194 -2.95 -7.55 -16.09
C THR A 194 -2.90 -6.37 -17.04
N MET A 195 -3.33 -5.16 -16.62
CA MET A 195 -3.19 -3.95 -17.44
C MET A 195 -1.72 -3.67 -17.81
N GLY A 196 -0.79 -3.86 -16.87
CA GLY A 196 0.65 -3.73 -17.12
C GLY A 196 1.21 -4.79 -18.07
N THR A 197 0.57 -5.95 -18.15
CA THR A 197 0.95 -7.03 -19.09
C THR A 197 0.37 -6.78 -20.49
N TYR A 198 -0.86 -6.26 -20.58
CA TYR A 198 -1.52 -6.00 -21.87
C TYR A 198 -1.05 -4.69 -22.54
N ALA A 199 -0.64 -3.67 -21.80
CA ALA A 199 -0.20 -2.41 -22.38
C ALA A 199 0.97 -2.52 -23.37
N PRO A 200 2.07 -3.26 -23.08
CA PRO A 200 3.15 -3.45 -24.04
C PRO A 200 2.74 -4.35 -25.21
N ALA A 201 1.89 -5.35 -24.96
CA ALA A 201 1.38 -6.23 -26.00
C ALA A 201 0.50 -5.47 -27.01
N MET A 202 -0.36 -4.56 -26.54
CA MET A 202 -1.12 -3.66 -27.40
C MET A 202 -0.23 -2.65 -28.12
N GLY A 203 0.86 -2.21 -27.48
CA GLY A 203 1.91 -1.41 -28.13
C GLY A 203 2.51 -2.14 -29.33
N LEU A 204 2.86 -3.42 -29.18
CA LEU A 204 3.39 -4.27 -30.25
C LEU A 204 2.38 -4.48 -31.39
N ILE A 205 1.10 -4.72 -31.05
CA ILE A 205 0.02 -4.81 -32.06
C ILE A 205 -0.10 -3.50 -32.85
N GLY A 206 -0.04 -2.35 -32.16
CA GLY A 206 -0.04 -1.04 -32.80
C GLY A 206 1.13 -0.84 -33.75
N THR A 207 2.32 -1.37 -33.41
CA THR A 207 3.50 -1.36 -34.29
C THR A 207 3.27 -2.16 -35.55
N LEU A 208 2.66 -3.34 -35.44
CA LEU A 208 2.30 -4.15 -36.60
C LEU A 208 1.30 -3.43 -37.51
N ILE A 209 0.28 -2.78 -36.94
CA ILE A 209 -0.69 -1.97 -37.71
C ILE A 209 0.01 -0.82 -38.44
N GLY A 210 0.90 -0.09 -37.75
CA GLY A 210 1.64 1.01 -38.35
C GLY A 210 2.60 0.54 -39.46
N LEU A 211 3.24 -0.61 -39.29
CA LEU A 211 4.10 -1.22 -40.32
C LEU A 211 3.29 -1.66 -41.55
N VAL A 212 2.11 -2.26 -41.37
CA VAL A 212 1.22 -2.63 -42.49
C VAL A 212 0.82 -1.38 -43.28
N ASN A 213 0.46 -0.29 -42.60
CA ASN A 213 0.09 0.97 -43.25
C ASN A 213 1.28 1.63 -43.97
N LEU A 214 2.48 1.53 -43.39
CA LEU A 214 3.71 2.03 -44.00
C LEU A 214 4.00 1.29 -45.31
N LEU A 215 3.95 -0.05 -45.29
CA LEU A 215 4.19 -0.88 -46.47
C LEU A 215 3.13 -0.65 -47.55
N GLY A 216 1.88 -0.38 -47.16
CA GLY A 216 0.80 -0.06 -48.09
C GLY A 216 0.88 1.35 -48.72
N SER A 217 1.74 2.23 -48.20
CA SER A 217 1.86 3.63 -48.66
C SER A 217 3.26 3.97 -49.17
N LEU A 218 4.05 2.96 -49.56
CA LEU A 218 5.43 3.15 -50.03
C LEU A 218 5.52 4.01 -51.31
N ASP A 219 4.45 4.01 -52.10
CA ASP A 219 4.38 4.78 -53.35
C ASP A 219 4.22 6.29 -53.09
N ASP A 220 3.82 6.70 -51.87
CA ASP A 220 3.73 8.11 -51.45
C ASP A 220 4.67 8.40 -50.26
N PRO A 221 5.87 8.98 -50.52
CA PRO A 221 6.83 9.36 -49.48
C PRO A 221 6.27 10.29 -48.39
N ALA A 222 5.20 11.05 -48.67
CA ALA A 222 4.59 11.94 -47.69
C ALA A 222 3.85 11.17 -46.58
N GLN A 223 3.37 9.94 -46.86
CA GLN A 223 2.62 9.11 -45.91
C GLN A 223 3.51 8.20 -45.06
N VAL A 224 4.76 7.98 -45.48
CA VAL A 224 5.72 7.13 -44.76
C VAL A 224 5.99 7.65 -43.36
N GLY A 225 6.20 8.97 -43.20
CA GLY A 225 6.47 9.60 -41.91
C GLY A 225 5.34 9.42 -40.88
N PRO A 226 4.08 9.77 -41.22
CA PRO A 226 2.92 9.53 -40.36
C PRO A 226 2.73 8.05 -39.97
N ALA A 227 2.86 7.11 -40.92
CA ALA A 227 2.70 5.68 -40.64
C ALA A 227 3.79 5.14 -39.71
N MET A 228 5.04 5.55 -39.93
CA MET A 228 6.17 5.20 -39.05
C MET A 228 6.02 5.79 -37.65
N SER A 229 5.50 7.01 -37.53
CA SER A 229 5.21 7.65 -36.25
C SER A 229 4.21 6.84 -35.43
N VAL A 230 3.11 6.37 -36.03
CA VAL A 230 2.15 5.50 -35.33
C VAL A 230 2.85 4.27 -34.75
N ALA A 231 3.67 3.58 -35.54
CA ALA A 231 4.31 2.33 -35.14
C ALA A 231 5.29 2.50 -33.96
N LEU A 232 6.09 3.57 -33.96
CA LEU A 232 7.05 3.82 -32.88
C LEU A 232 6.35 4.34 -31.62
N MET A 233 5.33 5.19 -31.78
CA MET A 233 4.63 5.81 -30.66
C MET A 233 3.77 4.80 -29.89
N THR A 234 3.17 3.81 -30.54
CA THR A 234 2.40 2.76 -29.85
C THR A 234 3.29 1.93 -28.92
N THR A 235 4.51 1.60 -29.36
CA THR A 235 5.49 0.89 -28.51
C THR A 235 5.88 1.73 -27.31
N LEU A 236 6.14 3.03 -27.52
CA LEU A 236 6.49 3.96 -26.46
C LEU A 236 5.37 4.08 -25.42
N TYR A 237 4.13 4.31 -25.85
CA TYR A 237 2.99 4.42 -24.93
C TYR A 237 2.76 3.14 -24.14
N GLY A 238 2.84 1.98 -24.79
CA GLY A 238 2.67 0.69 -24.13
C GLY A 238 3.70 0.47 -23.03
N ALA A 239 4.97 0.79 -23.33
CA ALA A 239 6.06 0.67 -22.36
C ALA A 239 5.92 1.65 -21.18
N ILE A 240 5.53 2.90 -21.45
CA ILE A 240 5.30 3.92 -20.41
C ILE A 240 4.15 3.51 -19.50
N LEU A 241 2.99 3.19 -20.07
CA LEU A 241 1.80 2.85 -19.28
C LEU A 241 2.04 1.61 -18.41
N ALA A 242 2.70 0.58 -18.96
CA ALA A 242 3.00 -0.62 -18.20
C ALA A 242 3.96 -0.37 -17.04
N ASN A 243 5.14 0.20 -17.33
CA ASN A 243 6.26 0.20 -16.39
C ASN A 243 6.26 1.41 -15.46
N LEU A 244 5.63 2.53 -15.83
CA LEU A 244 5.59 3.73 -15.00
C LEU A 244 4.26 3.88 -14.25
N ILE A 245 3.18 3.24 -14.72
CA ILE A 245 1.85 3.40 -14.12
C ILE A 245 1.36 2.08 -13.55
N PHE A 246 1.01 1.11 -14.41
CA PHE A 246 0.26 -0.06 -13.96
C PHE A 246 1.04 -1.00 -13.04
N LEU A 247 2.28 -1.38 -13.40
CA LEU A 247 3.09 -2.30 -12.60
C LEU A 247 3.52 -1.70 -11.26
N PRO A 248 3.99 -0.43 -11.17
CA PRO A 248 4.29 0.20 -9.89
C PRO A 248 3.06 0.30 -8.98
N ILE A 249 1.88 0.61 -9.54
CA ILE A 249 0.62 0.65 -8.78
C ILE A 249 0.28 -0.74 -8.21
N ALA A 250 0.38 -1.80 -9.04
CA ALA A 250 0.16 -3.17 -8.59
C ALA A 250 1.13 -3.56 -7.46
N GLY A 251 2.41 -3.22 -7.60
CA GLY A 251 3.42 -3.44 -6.56
C GLY A 251 3.11 -2.69 -5.26
N LYS A 252 2.68 -1.43 -5.35
CA LYS A 252 2.33 -0.64 -4.16
C LYS A 252 1.11 -1.18 -3.43
N LEU A 253 0.06 -1.55 -4.17
CA LEU A 253 -1.13 -2.17 -3.60
C LEU A 253 -0.79 -3.48 -2.87
N ARG A 254 0.12 -4.28 -3.43
CA ARG A 254 0.59 -5.51 -2.80
C ARG A 254 1.33 -5.24 -1.49
N LEU A 255 2.24 -4.27 -1.47
CA LEU A 255 2.95 -3.89 -0.24
C LEU A 255 1.99 -3.45 0.86
N ARG A 256 0.99 -2.63 0.53
CA ARG A 256 -0.05 -2.19 1.48
C ARG A 256 -0.90 -3.35 2.00
N SER A 257 -1.30 -4.27 1.13
CA SER A 257 -2.04 -5.47 1.51
C SER A 257 -1.22 -6.37 2.46
N ASP A 258 0.09 -6.51 2.21
CA ASP A 258 0.98 -7.27 3.10
C ASP A 258 1.15 -6.58 4.48
N GLU A 259 1.23 -5.24 4.52
CA GLU A 259 1.26 -4.46 5.77
C GLU A 259 -0.06 -4.60 6.57
N GLU A 260 -1.21 -4.50 5.89
CA GLU A 260 -2.52 -4.68 6.49
C GLU A 260 -2.70 -6.09 7.06
N ALA A 261 -2.27 -7.11 6.32
CA ALA A 261 -2.33 -8.50 6.75
C ALA A 261 -1.51 -8.73 8.03
N LYS A 262 -0.34 -8.10 8.16
CA LYS A 262 0.48 -8.17 9.39
C LYS A 262 -0.24 -7.54 10.58
N VAL A 263 -0.80 -6.34 10.43
CA VAL A 263 -1.54 -5.69 11.52
C VAL A 263 -2.76 -6.50 11.93
N LYS A 264 -3.50 -7.06 10.98
CA LYS A 264 -4.64 -7.95 11.29
C LYS A 264 -4.18 -9.23 11.99
N ALA A 265 -3.06 -9.84 11.59
CA ALA A 265 -2.51 -11.02 12.25
C ALA A 265 -2.11 -10.74 13.71
N ILE A 266 -1.43 -9.62 13.98
CA ILE A 266 -1.13 -9.14 15.34
C ILE A 266 -2.42 -8.94 16.14
N THR A 267 -3.43 -8.34 15.51
CA THR A 267 -4.72 -8.07 16.14
C THR A 267 -5.42 -9.37 16.52
N VAL A 268 -5.42 -10.39 15.65
CA VAL A 268 -5.97 -11.73 15.97
C VAL A 268 -5.26 -12.36 17.15
N GLU A 269 -3.94 -12.44 17.13
CA GLU A 269 -3.19 -13.06 18.23
C GLU A 269 -3.41 -12.29 19.54
N GLY A 270 -3.51 -10.96 19.47
CA GLY A 270 -3.78 -10.13 20.64
C GLY A 270 -5.18 -10.36 21.21
N ILE A 271 -6.22 -10.39 20.37
CA ILE A 271 -7.59 -10.70 20.79
C ILE A 271 -7.68 -12.08 21.45
N LEU A 272 -7.00 -13.09 20.88
CA LEU A 272 -6.95 -14.43 21.46
C LEU A 272 -6.26 -14.44 22.84
N ALA A 273 -5.21 -13.65 23.01
CA ALA A 273 -4.54 -13.49 24.29
C ALA A 273 -5.42 -12.77 25.32
N LEU A 274 -6.19 -11.76 24.90
CA LEU A 274 -7.19 -11.07 25.74
C LEU A 274 -8.26 -12.04 26.24
N GLY A 275 -8.88 -12.81 25.33
CA GLY A 275 -9.92 -13.78 25.69
C GLY A 275 -9.43 -14.95 26.56
N ARG A 276 -8.12 -15.18 26.64
CA ARG A 276 -7.48 -16.16 27.52
C ARG A 276 -6.97 -15.56 28.83
N GLU A 277 -7.10 -14.25 29.02
CA GLU A 277 -6.56 -13.52 30.17
C GLU A 277 -5.05 -13.78 30.39
N GLU A 278 -4.31 -13.94 29.28
CA GLU A 278 -2.86 -14.20 29.30
C GLU A 278 -2.11 -13.08 30.05
N ASN A 279 -0.90 -13.39 30.54
CA ASN A 279 -0.07 -12.38 31.20
C ASN A 279 0.34 -11.30 30.17
N PRO A 280 0.15 -10.00 30.43
CA PRO A 280 0.47 -8.93 29.48
C PRO A 280 1.92 -8.96 28.98
N LEU A 281 2.87 -9.35 29.84
CA LEU A 281 4.28 -9.46 29.46
C LEU A 281 4.52 -10.60 28.47
N LEU A 282 3.83 -11.73 28.65
CA LEU A 282 3.93 -12.87 27.74
C LEU A 282 3.26 -12.56 26.40
N MET A 283 2.13 -11.86 26.44
CA MET A 283 1.44 -11.36 25.27
C MET A 283 2.33 -10.39 24.47
N GLU A 284 2.95 -9.42 25.14
CA GLU A 284 3.89 -8.48 24.52
C GLU A 284 5.04 -9.21 23.82
N GLN A 285 5.71 -10.15 24.50
CA GLN A 285 6.79 -10.95 23.90
C GLN A 285 6.33 -11.73 22.66
N ARG A 286 5.13 -12.30 22.69
CA ARG A 286 4.57 -13.02 21.55
C ARG A 286 4.26 -12.07 20.40
N LEU A 287 3.65 -10.92 20.67
CA LEU A 287 3.29 -9.96 19.65
C LEU A 287 4.52 -9.27 19.03
N GLN A 288 5.58 -9.04 19.81
CA GLN A 288 6.85 -8.50 19.31
C GLN A 288 7.53 -9.44 18.30
N SER A 289 7.23 -10.75 18.32
CA SER A 289 7.77 -11.70 17.33
C SER A 289 7.27 -11.46 15.90
N PHE A 290 6.20 -10.67 15.72
CA PHE A 290 5.69 -10.27 14.41
C PHE A 290 6.48 -9.09 13.80
N LEU A 291 7.33 -8.43 14.58
CA LEU A 291 8.14 -7.31 14.14
C LEU A 291 9.50 -7.77 13.62
N PRO A 292 10.13 -7.03 12.68
CA PRO A 292 11.52 -7.28 12.30
C PRO A 292 12.48 -7.10 13.50
N GLU A 293 13.56 -7.88 13.57
CA GLU A 293 14.54 -7.82 14.69
C GLU A 293 15.13 -6.42 14.96
N MET A 294 15.15 -5.55 13.94
CA MET A 294 15.60 -4.15 14.07
C MET A 294 14.66 -3.29 14.91
N GLU A 295 13.38 -3.65 14.96
CA GLU A 295 12.30 -2.96 15.69
C GLU A 295 12.09 -3.56 17.10
N TYR A 296 12.72 -4.71 17.37
CA TYR A 296 12.75 -5.41 18.66
C TYR A 296 13.60 -4.70 19.74
N ARG A 297 14.46 -3.74 19.35
CA ARG A 297 15.41 -3.06 20.24
C ARG A 297 14.92 -1.66 20.63
N ILE A 298 13.78 -1.57 21.32
CA ILE A 298 13.34 -0.34 22.00
C ILE A 298 12.97 -0.67 23.44
#